data_AF-A0A834CLM7-F1
#
_entry.id   AF-A0A834CLM7-F1
#
_cell.length_a   1.000
_cell.length_b   1.000
_cell.length_c   1.000
_cell.angle_alpha   90.00
_cell.angle_beta   90.00
_cell.angle_gamma   90.00
#
_symmetry.space_group_name_H-M   'P 1'
#
loop_
_entity.id
_entity.type
_entity.pdbx_description
1 polymer ?
#
loop_
_entity_poly.entity_id
_entity_poly.type
_entity_poly.pdbx_seq_one_letter_code
_entity_poly.pdbx_strand_id
1 'polypeptide(L)'
;MAFYQSLWSYAGWYNLNYVSEELKKPEKNLPRALLIAISLVTGLYLMVNVSYLAVMTPKELMSSNAVAVTWGNKVLGSWGWIMSVAAALSAFGSLNGSFFSGGRVCFVAAREGHMPEILSMAHVHRLTPSPALIFTTVISLVVLIPGDFQSIVNFCSFTAWFFYGITLGGLIYLKIKKKDLPRPYSSPFDKEVQLDHSTPVFTPLRFSSLYHCCLSVSLLPP
;
A
#
# COMPACT_ATOMS: atom_id res chain seq x y z
N MET A 1 2.32 -19.45 4.83
CA MET A 1 3.42 -18.47 5.02
C MET A 1 4.01 -17.98 3.70
N ALA A 2 4.38 -18.85 2.75
CA ALA A 2 4.97 -18.43 1.47
C ALA A 2 4.14 -17.37 0.72
N PHE A 3 2.81 -17.53 0.65
CA PHE A 3 1.95 -16.56 -0.01
C PHE A 3 1.97 -15.16 0.65
N TYR A 4 2.01 -15.07 1.98
CA TYR A 4 2.06 -13.78 2.69
C TYR A 4 3.38 -13.04 2.45
N GLN A 5 4.50 -13.77 2.39
CA GLN A 5 5.79 -13.17 2.07
C GLN A 5 5.85 -12.71 0.62
N SER A 6 5.34 -13.51 -0.33
CA SER A 6 5.24 -13.09 -1.72
C SER A 6 4.37 -11.85 -1.88
N LEU A 7 3.20 -11.81 -1.25
CA LEU A 7 2.31 -10.64 -1.31
C LEU A 7 2.91 -9.39 -0.66
N TRP A 8 3.72 -9.56 0.39
CA TRP A 8 4.46 -8.46 1.00
C TRP A 8 5.47 -7.85 0.02
N SER A 9 6.16 -8.67 -0.78
CA SER A 9 7.07 -8.18 -1.82
C SER A 9 6.36 -7.37 -2.91
N TYR A 10 5.10 -7.69 -3.21
CA TYR A 10 4.27 -6.89 -4.14
C TYR A 10 3.53 -5.73 -3.46
N ALA A 11 3.69 -5.54 -2.15
CA ALA A 11 3.04 -4.44 -1.43
C ALA A 11 3.66 -3.09 -1.81
N GLY A 12 2.91 -2.01 -1.59
CA GLY A 12 3.35 -0.63 -1.87
C GLY A 12 2.69 0.00 -3.10
N TRP A 13 1.92 -0.77 -3.87
CA TRP A 13 1.07 -0.24 -4.95
C TRP A 13 0.09 0.84 -4.47
N TYR A 14 -0.31 0.82 -3.20
CA TYR A 14 -1.22 1.80 -2.63
C TYR A 14 -0.60 3.20 -2.49
N ASN A 15 0.73 3.32 -2.44
CA ASN A 15 1.41 4.61 -2.31
C ASN A 15 1.17 5.52 -3.53
N LEU A 16 0.91 4.92 -4.70
CA LEU A 16 0.51 5.66 -5.91
C LEU A 16 -0.80 6.44 -5.73
N ASN A 17 -1.70 5.99 -4.85
CA ASN A 17 -2.95 6.70 -4.59
C ASN A 17 -2.72 8.04 -3.90
N TYR A 18 -1.68 8.17 -3.06
CA TYR A 18 -1.38 9.44 -2.38
C TYR A 18 -0.81 10.52 -3.32
N VAL A 19 -0.32 10.11 -4.50
CA VAL A 19 0.20 11.01 -5.54
C VAL A 19 -0.86 11.23 -6.63
N SER A 20 -2.05 10.65 -6.48
CA SER A 20 -3.14 10.80 -7.45
C SER A 20 -3.60 12.25 -7.61
N GLU A 21 -3.48 13.07 -6.55
CA GLU A 21 -3.78 14.51 -6.58
C GLU A 21 -2.78 15.31 -7.42
N GLU A 22 -1.54 14.82 -7.56
CA GLU A 22 -0.47 15.46 -8.33
C GLU A 22 -0.44 14.96 -9.80
N LEU A 23 -1.23 13.93 -10.11
CA LEU A 23 -1.26 13.27 -11.42
C LEU A 23 -2.17 14.01 -12.42
N LYS A 24 -1.63 14.37 -13.59
CA LYS A 24 -2.44 14.89 -14.70
C LYS A 24 -3.36 13.80 -15.23
N LYS A 25 -4.69 14.02 -15.22
CA LYS A 25 -5.73 13.08 -15.68
C LYS A 25 -5.65 11.69 -14.98
N PRO A 26 -5.89 11.64 -13.66
CA PRO A 26 -5.63 10.45 -12.87
C PRO A 26 -6.56 9.27 -13.26
N GLU A 27 -7.78 9.54 -13.75
CA GLU A 27 -8.75 8.53 -14.19
C GLU A 27 -8.20 7.54 -15.24
N LYS A 28 -7.33 8.01 -16.15
CA LYS A 28 -6.76 7.17 -17.22
C LYS A 28 -5.32 6.77 -16.94
N ASN A 29 -4.56 7.66 -16.29
CA ASN A 29 -3.13 7.46 -16.09
C ASN A 29 -2.84 6.56 -14.89
N LEU A 30 -3.65 6.62 -13.83
CA LEU A 30 -3.49 5.77 -12.65
C LEU A 30 -3.62 4.27 -12.98
N PRO A 31 -4.71 3.80 -13.65
CA PRO A 31 -4.81 2.38 -13.99
C PRO A 31 -3.75 1.90 -14.98
N ARG A 32 -3.35 2.75 -15.95
CA ARG A 32 -2.27 2.43 -16.89
C ARG A 32 -0.91 2.31 -16.19
N ALA A 33 -0.60 3.24 -15.30
CA ALA A 33 0.63 3.20 -14.52
C ALA A 33 0.70 1.94 -13.64
N LEU A 34 -0.41 1.58 -12.98
CA LEU A 34 -0.51 0.34 -12.19
C LEU A 34 -0.28 -0.91 -13.04
N LEU A 35 -0.93 -1.02 -14.21
CA LEU A 35 -0.76 -2.18 -15.09
C LEU A 35 0.69 -2.34 -15.57
N ILE A 36 1.33 -1.25 -15.98
CA ILE A 36 2.73 -1.26 -16.42
C ILE A 36 3.65 -1.63 -15.26
N ALA A 37 3.46 -1.00 -14.09
CA ALA A 37 4.29 -1.24 -12.90
C ALA A 37 4.19 -2.70 -12.43
N ILE A 38 2.98 -3.25 -12.29
CA ILE A 38 2.77 -4.63 -11.83
C ILE A 38 3.41 -5.62 -12.82
N SER A 39 3.21 -5.43 -14.12
CA SER A 39 3.74 -6.33 -15.15
C SER A 39 5.27 -6.33 -15.16
N LEU A 40 5.87 -5.14 -15.08
CA LEU A 40 7.31 -4.97 -15.06
C LEU A 40 7.95 -5.57 -13.79
N VAL A 41 7.37 -5.31 -12.61
CA VAL A 41 7.86 -5.86 -11.34
C VAL A 41 7.76 -7.38 -11.32
N THR A 42 6.64 -7.94 -11.80
CA THR A 42 6.46 -9.40 -11.91
C THR A 42 7.54 -10.02 -12.80
N GLY A 43 7.79 -9.43 -13.98
CA GLY A 43 8.84 -9.90 -14.88
C GLY A 43 10.23 -9.87 -14.24
N LEU A 44 10.59 -8.77 -13.59
CA LEU A 44 11.87 -8.64 -12.88
C LEU A 44 12.01 -9.66 -11.75
N TYR A 45 10.95 -9.87 -10.96
CA TYR A 45 10.97 -10.85 -9.87
C TYR A 45 11.17 -12.27 -10.39
N LEU A 46 10.52 -12.64 -11.49
CA LEU A 46 10.75 -13.94 -12.13
C LEU A 46 12.20 -14.08 -12.62
N MET A 47 12.74 -13.06 -13.29
CA MET A 47 14.13 -13.08 -13.76
C MET A 47 15.14 -13.23 -12.62
N VAL A 48 14.93 -12.52 -11.50
CA VAL A 48 15.79 -12.63 -10.31
C VAL A 48 15.71 -14.01 -9.69
N ASN A 49 14.51 -14.59 -9.55
CA ASN A 49 14.37 -15.94 -9.01
C ASN A 49 15.06 -16.99 -9.89
N VAL A 50 14.93 -16.89 -11.22
CA VAL A 50 15.66 -17.76 -12.15
C VAL A 50 17.17 -17.61 -11.99
N SER A 51 17.68 -16.37 -11.86
CA SER A 51 19.10 -16.10 -11.63
C SER A 51 19.63 -16.74 -10.34
N TYR A 52 18.86 -16.68 -9.25
CA TYR A 52 19.26 -17.30 -7.98
C TYR A 52 19.31 -18.82 -8.06
N LEU A 53 18.32 -19.45 -8.68
CA LEU A 53 18.26 -20.91 -8.84
C LEU A 53 19.31 -21.44 -9.82
N ALA A 54 19.78 -20.62 -10.77
CA ALA A 54 20.86 -21.00 -11.69
C ALA A 54 22.25 -21.05 -11.02
N VAL A 55 22.48 -20.25 -9.98
CA VAL A 55 23.80 -20.08 -9.35
C VAL A 55 23.91 -20.82 -8.00
N MET A 56 22.81 -20.98 -7.27
CA MET A 56 22.80 -21.51 -5.90
C MET A 56 21.95 -22.77 -5.77
N THR A 57 22.35 -23.67 -4.89
CA THR A 57 21.52 -24.84 -4.55
C THR A 57 20.40 -24.44 -3.56
N PRO A 58 19.26 -25.16 -3.54
CA PRO A 58 18.15 -24.84 -2.62
C PRO A 58 18.56 -24.82 -1.14
N LYS A 59 19.54 -25.66 -0.74
CA LYS A 59 20.05 -25.70 0.63
C LYS A 59 20.79 -24.41 1.01
N GLU A 60 21.61 -23.89 0.10
CA GLU A 60 22.33 -22.62 0.31
C GLU A 60 21.39 -21.41 0.32
N LEU A 61 20.30 -21.48 -0.44
CA LEU A 61 19.28 -20.43 -0.48
C LEU A 61 18.56 -20.32 0.86
N MET A 62 18.22 -21.46 1.47
CA MET A 62 17.52 -21.50 2.77
C MET A 62 18.42 -21.17 3.97
N SER A 63 19.72 -21.42 3.88
CA SER A 63 20.67 -21.10 4.96
C SER A 63 21.16 -19.65 4.95
N SER A 64 20.93 -18.93 3.85
CA SER A 64 21.42 -17.55 3.68
C SER A 64 20.40 -16.53 4.18
N ASN A 65 20.78 -15.72 5.18
CA ASN A 65 19.97 -14.58 5.62
C ASN A 65 19.87 -13.47 4.57
N ALA A 66 20.87 -13.34 3.69
CA ALA A 66 20.95 -12.30 2.66
C ALA A 66 21.28 -12.90 1.28
N VAL A 67 20.27 -13.51 0.66
CA VAL A 67 20.39 -14.23 -0.64
C VAL A 67 21.08 -13.41 -1.73
N ALA A 68 20.72 -12.12 -1.87
CA ALA A 68 21.28 -11.25 -2.90
C ALA A 68 22.79 -11.04 -2.74
N VAL A 69 23.30 -11.00 -1.51
CA VAL A 69 24.73 -10.82 -1.21
C VAL A 69 25.48 -12.12 -1.44
N THR A 70 24.91 -13.25 -1.02
CA THR A 70 25.51 -14.58 -1.29
C THR A 70 25.64 -14.84 -2.79
N TRP A 71 24.60 -14.48 -3.56
CA TRP A 71 24.65 -14.52 -5.03
C TRP A 71 25.71 -13.58 -5.59
N GLY A 72 25.78 -12.34 -5.11
CA GLY A 72 26.78 -11.35 -5.54
C GLY A 72 28.21 -11.82 -5.32
N ASN A 73 28.51 -12.41 -4.15
CA ASN A 73 29.83 -12.95 -3.84
C ASN A 73 30.23 -14.12 -4.76
N LYS A 74 29.27 -14.94 -5.19
CA LYS A 74 29.53 -16.07 -6.11
C LYS A 74 29.74 -15.64 -7.56
N VAL A 75 28.95 -14.67 -8.04
CA VAL A 75 28.98 -14.25 -9.46
C VAL A 75 30.04 -13.17 -9.70
N LEU A 76 30.11 -12.17 -8.83
CA LEU A 76 30.95 -10.98 -9.02
C LEU A 76 32.31 -11.10 -8.30
N GLY A 77 32.49 -12.12 -7.45
CA GLY A 77 33.71 -12.33 -6.68
C GLY A 77 34.06 -11.11 -5.84
N SER A 78 35.22 -10.48 -6.13
CA SER A 78 35.72 -9.29 -5.43
C SER A 78 34.79 -8.06 -5.49
N TRP A 79 33.84 -8.03 -6.42
CA TRP A 79 32.87 -6.93 -6.58
C TRP A 79 31.53 -7.17 -5.85
N GLY A 80 31.42 -8.21 -5.03
CA GLY A 80 30.19 -8.54 -4.29
C GLY A 80 29.66 -7.44 -3.37
N TRP A 81 30.52 -6.50 -2.93
CA TRP A 81 30.13 -5.35 -2.11
C TRP A 81 29.11 -4.43 -2.80
N ILE A 82 29.11 -4.37 -4.14
CA ILE A 82 28.16 -3.58 -4.92
C ILE A 82 26.71 -4.02 -4.62
N MET A 83 26.48 -5.33 -4.47
CA MET A 83 25.14 -5.86 -4.18
C MET A 83 24.63 -5.41 -2.81
N SER A 84 25.51 -5.32 -1.83
CA SER A 84 25.16 -4.83 -0.49
C SER A 84 24.82 -3.35 -0.51
N VAL A 85 25.59 -2.54 -1.25
CA VAL A 85 25.33 -1.10 -1.42
C VAL A 85 24.02 -0.87 -2.18
N ALA A 86 23.77 -1.63 -3.25
CA ALA A 86 22.53 -1.55 -4.02
C ALA A 86 21.31 -1.92 -3.16
N ALA A 87 21.41 -2.99 -2.36
CA ALA A 87 20.35 -3.38 -1.43
C ALA A 87 20.10 -2.32 -0.35
N ALA A 88 21.15 -1.75 0.22
CA ALA A 88 21.04 -0.68 1.22
C ALA A 88 20.39 0.58 0.63
N LEU A 89 20.79 1.00 -0.58
CA LEU A 89 20.23 2.15 -1.27
C LEU A 89 18.75 1.94 -1.62
N SER A 90 18.39 0.73 -2.05
CA SER A 90 16.99 0.37 -2.32
C SER A 90 16.15 0.40 -1.05
N ALA A 91 16.62 -0.21 0.04
CA ALA A 91 15.93 -0.18 1.33
C ALA A 91 15.77 1.26 1.86
N PHE A 92 16.81 2.09 1.71
CA PHE A 92 16.76 3.50 2.08
C PHE A 92 15.74 4.30 1.24
N GLY A 93 15.68 4.04 -0.07
CA GLY A 93 14.67 4.64 -0.96
C GLY A 93 13.24 4.28 -0.55
N SER A 94 12.99 3.00 -0.27
CA SER A 94 11.69 2.51 0.21
C SER A 94 11.30 3.10 1.57
N LEU A 95 12.27 3.21 2.48
CA LEU A 95 12.08 3.86 3.78
C LEU A 95 11.65 5.32 3.59
N ASN A 96 12.38 6.08 2.77
CA ASN A 96 12.08 7.49 2.52
C ASN A 96 10.66 7.70 1.96
N GLY A 97 10.26 6.90 0.97
CA GLY A 97 8.89 6.94 0.43
C GLY A 97 7.82 6.63 1.48
N SER A 98 8.09 5.67 2.36
CA SER A 98 7.18 5.30 3.45
C SER A 98 7.06 6.39 4.52
N PHE A 99 8.15 7.11 4.80
CA PHE A 99 8.15 8.25 5.73
C PHE A 99 7.24 9.39 5.23
N PHE A 100 7.34 9.75 3.94
CA PHE A 100 6.47 10.78 3.35
C PHE A 100 5.00 10.38 3.37
N SER A 101 4.72 9.13 2.99
CA SER A 101 3.37 8.56 2.97
C SER A 101 2.73 8.52 4.36
N GLY A 102 3.45 7.97 5.34
CA GLY A 102 2.97 7.87 6.73
C GLY A 102 2.71 9.24 7.37
N GLY A 103 3.59 10.22 7.15
CA GLY A 103 3.41 11.58 7.66
C GLY A 103 2.15 12.26 7.12
N ARG A 104 1.87 12.12 5.81
CA ARG A 104 0.67 12.70 5.16
C ARG A 104 -0.62 12.09 5.74
N VAL A 105 -0.67 10.76 5.90
CA VAL A 105 -1.87 10.06 6.42
C VAL A 105 -2.16 10.48 7.87
N CYS A 106 -1.13 10.51 8.73
CA CYS A 106 -1.31 10.93 10.12
C CYS A 106 -1.74 12.40 10.25
N PHE A 107 -1.19 13.28 9.41
CA PHE A 107 -1.55 14.69 9.37
C PHE A 107 -3.03 14.90 8.97
N VAL A 108 -3.48 14.24 7.91
CA VAL A 108 -4.88 14.33 7.46
C VAL A 108 -5.83 13.76 8.52
N ALA A 109 -5.51 12.61 9.10
CA ALA A 109 -6.34 12.00 10.13
C ALA A 109 -6.42 12.85 11.43
N ALA A 110 -5.37 13.61 11.76
CA ALA A 110 -5.42 14.58 12.85
C ALA A 110 -6.28 15.81 12.52
N ARG A 111 -6.31 16.26 11.25
CA ARG A 111 -7.19 17.36 10.80
C ARG A 111 -8.67 16.98 10.83
N GLU A 112 -9.01 15.72 10.57
CA GLU A 112 -10.37 15.19 10.67
C GLU A 112 -10.81 14.92 12.12
N GLY A 113 -9.97 15.25 13.12
CA GLY A 113 -10.28 15.09 14.54
C GLY A 113 -10.17 13.66 15.06
N HIS A 114 -9.66 12.70 14.27
CA HIS A 114 -9.47 11.31 14.70
C HIS A 114 -8.20 11.09 15.53
N MET A 115 -7.26 12.02 15.50
CA MET A 115 -5.99 11.98 16.23
C MET A 115 -5.72 13.30 16.95
N PRO A 116 -4.81 13.33 17.96
CA PRO A 116 -4.50 14.54 18.72
C PRO A 116 -4.08 15.70 17.81
N GLU A 117 -4.58 16.89 18.09
CA GLU A 117 -4.38 18.10 17.28
C GLU A 117 -2.90 18.50 17.15
N ILE A 118 -2.05 18.04 18.08
CA ILE A 118 -0.59 18.23 18.02
C ILE A 118 0.01 17.59 16.73
N LEU A 119 -0.61 16.55 16.20
CA LEU A 119 -0.17 15.86 14.98
C LEU A 119 -0.61 16.58 13.69
N SER A 120 -1.56 17.51 13.76
CA SER A 120 -1.97 18.35 12.62
C SER A 120 -1.14 19.62 12.48
N MET A 121 -0.15 19.85 13.37
CA MET A 121 0.75 20.99 13.28
C MET A 121 1.77 20.79 12.16
N ALA A 122 1.74 21.69 11.17
CA ALA A 122 2.75 21.79 10.13
C ALA A 122 3.77 22.88 10.47
N HIS A 123 5.05 22.60 10.19
CA HIS A 123 6.12 23.57 10.43
C HIS A 123 5.97 24.80 9.53
N VAL A 124 5.97 26.01 10.09
CA VAL A 124 5.67 27.28 9.40
C VAL A 124 6.55 27.52 8.15
N HIS A 125 7.87 27.34 8.26
CA HIS A 125 8.79 27.58 7.14
C HIS A 125 8.94 26.43 6.13
N ARG A 126 8.75 25.18 6.55
CA ARG A 126 9.03 24.00 5.70
C ARG A 126 7.77 23.27 5.26
N LEU A 127 6.61 23.65 5.80
CA LEU A 127 5.31 23.02 5.57
C LEU A 127 5.32 21.49 5.77
N THR A 128 6.26 21.00 6.58
CA THR A 128 6.41 19.57 6.89
C THR A 128 5.70 19.26 8.21
N PRO A 129 4.92 18.16 8.30
CA PRO A 129 4.28 17.74 9.54
C PRO A 129 5.29 17.03 10.45
N SER A 130 6.15 17.79 11.13
CA SER A 130 7.21 17.23 11.99
C SER A 130 6.69 16.36 13.14
N PRO A 131 5.60 16.70 13.85
CA PRO A 131 5.13 15.87 14.97
C PRO A 131 4.57 14.52 14.50
N ALA A 132 3.86 14.52 13.36
CA ALA A 132 3.35 13.29 12.74
C ALA A 132 4.49 12.34 12.34
N LEU A 133 5.57 12.86 11.78
CA LEU A 133 6.75 12.06 11.41
C LEU A 133 7.47 11.47 12.62
N ILE A 134 7.61 12.25 13.70
CA ILE A 134 8.21 11.75 14.94
C ILE A 134 7.36 10.62 15.51
N PHE A 135 6.04 10.81 15.55
CA PHE A 135 5.11 9.81 16.06
C PHE A 135 5.16 8.49 15.26
N THR A 136 5.13 8.54 13.93
CA THR A 136 5.25 7.34 13.09
C THR A 136 6.60 6.66 13.25
N THR A 137 7.67 7.43 13.45
CA THR A 137 9.01 6.89 13.71
C THR A 137 9.08 6.17 15.06
N VAL A 138 8.53 6.77 16.12
CA VAL A 138 8.48 6.17 17.46
C VAL A 138 7.71 4.85 17.43
N ILE A 139 6.55 4.80 16.77
CA ILE A 139 5.78 3.56 16.61
C ILE A 139 6.61 2.51 15.85
N SER A 140 7.26 2.92 14.75
CA SER A 140 8.10 2.01 13.97
C SER A 140 9.24 1.41 14.80
N LEU A 141 9.86 2.20 15.68
CA LEU A 141 10.89 1.73 16.62
C LEU A 141 10.33 0.75 17.65
N VAL A 142 9.13 1.00 18.18
CA VAL A 142 8.46 0.09 19.13
C VAL A 142 8.16 -1.26 18.46
N VAL A 143 7.67 -1.23 17.22
CA VAL A 143 7.38 -2.46 16.43
C VAL A 143 8.66 -3.23 16.08
N LEU A 144 9.84 -2.59 16.13
CA LEU A 144 11.13 -3.23 15.86
C LEU A 144 11.69 -4.02 17.05
N ILE A 145 11.29 -3.69 18.29
CA ILE A 145 11.78 -4.32 19.54
C ILE A 145 11.68 -5.87 19.55
N PRO A 146 10.62 -6.52 19.03
CA PRO A 146 10.50 -7.98 18.98
C PRO A 146 11.59 -8.69 18.15
N GLY A 147 12.35 -7.97 17.33
CA GLY A 147 13.60 -8.44 16.71
C GLY A 147 13.49 -9.45 15.57
N ASP A 148 12.35 -10.13 15.37
CA ASP A 148 12.18 -11.11 14.30
C ASP A 148 11.44 -10.56 13.08
N PHE A 149 12.17 -10.43 11.97
CA PHE A 149 11.66 -9.94 10.70
C PHE A 149 10.48 -10.78 10.19
N GLN A 150 10.56 -12.11 10.29
CA GLN A 150 9.54 -12.98 9.73
C GLN A 150 8.21 -12.86 10.48
N SER A 151 8.25 -12.78 11.81
CA SER A 151 7.07 -12.55 12.64
C SER A 151 6.46 -11.17 12.38
N ILE A 152 7.27 -10.11 12.27
CA ILE A 152 6.79 -8.76 11.99
C ILE A 152 6.08 -8.71 10.63
N VAL A 153 6.69 -9.27 9.58
CA VAL A 153 6.09 -9.29 8.23
C VAL A 153 4.77 -10.05 8.23
N ASN A 154 4.70 -11.22 8.87
CA ASN A 154 3.47 -12.00 8.93
C ASN A 154 2.34 -11.24 9.65
N PHE A 155 2.65 -10.59 10.77
CA PHE A 155 1.68 -9.79 11.52
C PHE A 155 1.19 -8.58 10.72
N CYS A 156 2.10 -7.83 10.10
CA CYS A 156 1.77 -6.68 9.27
C CYS A 156 0.95 -7.08 8.04
N SER A 157 1.35 -8.15 7.33
CA SER A 157 0.62 -8.64 6.17
C SER A 157 -0.79 -9.12 6.54
N PHE A 158 -0.93 -9.92 7.61
CA PHE A 158 -2.25 -10.36 8.06
C PHE A 158 -3.18 -9.18 8.33
N THR A 159 -2.69 -8.19 9.08
CA THR A 159 -3.45 -6.97 9.41
C THR A 159 -3.81 -6.17 8.16
N ALA A 160 -2.86 -5.95 7.25
CA ALA A 160 -3.10 -5.21 6.01
C ALA A 160 -4.16 -5.88 5.12
N TRP A 161 -4.06 -7.19 4.92
CA TRP A 161 -5.03 -7.94 4.10
C TRP A 161 -6.43 -7.96 4.73
N PHE A 162 -6.52 -8.02 6.05
CA PHE A 162 -7.78 -7.89 6.76
C PHE A 162 -8.46 -6.53 6.48
N PHE A 163 -7.71 -5.43 6.60
CA PHE A 163 -8.23 -4.10 6.28
C PHE A 163 -8.58 -3.94 4.80
N TYR A 164 -7.77 -4.48 3.88
CA TYR A 164 -8.11 -4.51 2.46
C TYR A 164 -9.42 -5.27 2.18
N GLY A 165 -9.64 -6.38 2.88
CA GLY A 165 -10.90 -7.13 2.82
C GLY A 165 -12.10 -6.29 3.27
N ILE A 166 -11.97 -5.58 4.39
CA ILE A 166 -13.03 -4.67 4.89
C ILE A 166 -13.28 -3.54 3.89
N THR A 167 -12.24 -2.91 3.34
CA THR A 167 -12.39 -1.83 2.37
C THR A 167 -13.05 -2.32 1.08
N LEU A 168 -12.67 -3.51 0.58
CA LEU A 168 -13.31 -4.14 -0.58
C LEU A 168 -14.78 -4.49 -0.29
N GLY A 169 -15.07 -5.05 0.87
CA GLY A 169 -16.43 -5.32 1.31
C GLY A 169 -17.28 -4.05 1.41
N GLY A 170 -16.71 -2.98 1.98
CA GLY A 170 -17.32 -1.65 2.05
C GLY A 170 -17.57 -1.05 0.67
N LEU A 171 -16.63 -1.22 -0.27
CA LEU A 171 -16.79 -0.80 -1.66
C LEU A 171 -17.93 -1.56 -2.33
N ILE A 172 -18.00 -2.88 -2.19
CA ILE A 172 -19.09 -3.70 -2.75
C ILE A 172 -20.43 -3.28 -2.13
N TYR A 173 -20.48 -3.12 -0.81
CA TYR A 173 -21.68 -2.65 -0.11
C TYR A 173 -22.14 -1.27 -0.59
N LEU A 174 -21.21 -0.33 -0.77
CA LEU A 174 -21.51 1.00 -1.29
C LEU A 174 -21.98 0.94 -2.75
N LYS A 175 -21.40 0.07 -3.57
CA LYS A 175 -21.82 -0.16 -4.96
C LYS A 175 -23.25 -0.71 -5.05
N ILE A 176 -23.66 -1.55 -4.09
CA ILE A 176 -25.03 -2.10 -4.01
C ILE A 176 -26.01 -1.03 -3.51
N LYS A 177 -25.66 -0.30 -2.44
CA LYS A 177 -26.60 0.60 -1.73
C LYS A 177 -26.72 2.00 -2.35
N LYS A 178 -25.65 2.53 -2.97
CA LYS A 178 -25.62 3.88 -3.57
C LYS A 178 -25.15 3.82 -5.02
N LYS A 179 -26.06 3.40 -5.91
CA LYS A 179 -25.79 3.28 -7.36
C LYS A 179 -25.66 4.63 -8.07
N ASP A 180 -26.33 5.67 -7.60
CA ASP A 180 -26.48 6.96 -8.32
C ASP A 180 -25.36 7.99 -8.07
N LEU A 181 -24.35 7.66 -7.28
CA LEU A 181 -23.22 8.56 -7.08
C LEU A 181 -22.35 8.64 -8.34
N PRO A 182 -21.94 9.84 -8.80
CA PRO A 182 -21.04 9.97 -9.94
C PRO A 182 -19.70 9.31 -9.60
N ARG A 183 -19.28 8.32 -10.42
CA ARG A 183 -18.03 7.55 -10.23
C ARG A 183 -16.99 7.99 -11.28
N PRO A 184 -15.95 8.74 -10.90
CA PRO A 184 -14.86 9.12 -11.82
C PRO A 184 -14.01 7.92 -12.25
N TYR A 185 -13.90 6.90 -11.39
CA TYR A 185 -13.17 5.66 -11.66
C TYR A 185 -14.16 4.53 -11.98
N SER A 186 -14.06 4.01 -13.21
CA SER A 186 -14.80 2.83 -13.63
C SER A 186 -13.84 1.62 -13.61
N SER A 187 -14.05 0.73 -12.65
CA SER A 187 -13.33 -0.54 -12.57
C SER A 187 -13.94 -1.55 -13.56
N PRO A 188 -13.17 -2.50 -14.12
CA PRO A 188 -13.74 -3.55 -14.98
C PRO A 188 -14.92 -4.29 -14.31
N PHE A 189 -14.87 -4.47 -12.98
CA PHE A 189 -15.93 -5.05 -12.16
C PHE A 189 -17.23 -4.23 -12.15
N ASP A 190 -17.20 -2.93 -12.48
CA ASP A 190 -18.44 -2.14 -12.63
C ASP A 190 -19.25 -2.60 -13.84
N LYS A 191 -18.61 -3.15 -14.88
CA LYS A 191 -19.29 -3.61 -16.09
C LYS A 191 -19.96 -4.98 -15.88
N GLU A 192 -19.31 -5.90 -15.16
CA GLU A 192 -19.88 -7.22 -14.84
C GLU A 192 -21.05 -7.13 -13.86
N VAL A 193 -20.96 -6.28 -12.83
CA VAL A 193 -22.07 -6.08 -11.87
C VAL A 193 -23.27 -5.37 -12.51
N GLN A 194 -23.06 -4.54 -13.54
CA GLN A 194 -24.16 -3.99 -14.34
C GLN A 194 -24.79 -5.02 -15.28
N LEU A 195 -24.01 -5.97 -15.80
CA LEU A 195 -24.51 -7.05 -16.67
C LEU A 195 -25.32 -8.09 -15.89
N ASP A 196 -24.89 -8.47 -14.69
CA ASP A 196 -25.57 -9.48 -13.85
C ASP A 196 -26.98 -9.03 -13.43
N HIS A 197 -27.16 -7.72 -13.20
CA HIS A 197 -28.44 -7.13 -12.82
C HIS A 197 -29.45 -6.92 -13.96
N SER A 198 -29.11 -7.33 -15.20
CA SER A 198 -30.11 -7.42 -16.28
C SER A 198 -31.05 -8.64 -16.12
N THR A 199 -30.78 -9.50 -15.13
CA THR A 199 -31.76 -10.47 -14.62
C THR A 199 -32.55 -9.88 -13.44
N PRO A 200 -33.89 -9.83 -13.52
CA PRO A 200 -34.72 -9.15 -12.52
C PRO A 200 -35.06 -10.11 -11.39
N VAL A 201 -34.19 -10.22 -10.38
CA VAL A 201 -34.57 -10.85 -9.10
C VAL A 201 -34.04 -9.98 -7.97
N PHE A 202 -34.92 -9.64 -7.04
CA PHE A 202 -34.71 -8.85 -5.81
C PHE A 202 -34.90 -7.33 -5.88
N THR A 203 -36.18 -6.96 -5.79
CA THR A 203 -36.72 -5.71 -5.25
C THR A 203 -36.49 -5.63 -3.71
N PRO A 204 -36.53 -4.43 -3.08
CA PRO A 204 -35.72 -4.09 -1.90
C PRO A 204 -36.51 -4.04 -0.58
N LEU A 205 -35.81 -4.19 0.55
CA LEU A 205 -36.32 -3.81 1.88
C LEU A 205 -35.48 -2.67 2.48
N ARG A 206 -36.12 -1.49 2.49
CA ARG A 206 -36.00 -0.34 3.41
C ARG A 206 -34.99 -0.48 4.57
N PHE A 207 -34.00 0.41 4.59
CA PHE A 207 -33.48 1.00 5.84
C PHE A 207 -33.11 2.47 5.59
N SER A 208 -34.14 3.32 5.68
CA SER A 208 -34.07 4.77 5.73
C SER A 208 -34.03 5.17 7.21
N SER A 209 -32.87 5.58 7.73
CA SER A 209 -32.81 6.39 8.97
C SER A 209 -31.44 7.02 9.28
N LEU A 210 -30.32 6.54 8.72
CA LEU A 210 -28.98 7.02 9.13
C LEU A 210 -28.34 8.10 8.24
N TYR A 211 -29.03 8.57 7.19
CA TYR A 211 -28.45 9.53 6.24
C TYR A 211 -28.60 11.01 6.61
N HIS A 212 -29.36 11.34 7.66
CA HIS A 212 -29.61 12.73 8.02
C HIS A 212 -28.53 13.37 8.93
N CYS A 213 -27.52 12.62 9.39
CA CYS A 213 -26.50 13.16 10.30
C CYS A 213 -25.16 13.50 9.61
N CYS A 214 -24.78 12.82 8.52
CA CYS A 214 -23.51 13.08 7.82
C CYS A 214 -23.56 14.25 6.82
N LEU A 215 -24.74 14.66 6.35
CA LEU A 215 -24.83 15.69 5.29
C LEU A 215 -24.73 17.14 5.80
N SER A 216 -24.80 17.36 7.11
CA SER A 216 -24.77 18.71 7.71
C SER A 216 -23.38 19.22 8.05
N VAL A 217 -22.32 18.41 7.89
CA VAL A 217 -20.93 18.82 8.23
C VAL A 217 -20.11 19.20 6.99
N SER A 218 -20.58 18.89 5.77
CA SER A 218 -19.85 19.15 4.52
C SER A 218 -20.19 20.48 3.83
N LEU A 219 -20.93 21.38 4.48
CA LEU A 219 -21.31 22.69 3.95
C LEU A 219 -20.98 23.82 4.92
N LEU A 220 -19.69 23.99 5.20
CA LEU A 220 -19.17 25.34 5.47
C LEU A 220 -17.87 25.54 4.65
N PRO A 221 -17.82 26.55 3.77
CA PRO A 221 -16.57 27.01 3.16
C PRO A 221 -15.78 27.83 4.20
N PRO A 222 -14.53 28.24 3.90
CA PRO A 222 -13.48 28.49 4.90
C PRO A 222 -13.75 29.64 5.87
#